data_AF-A0A3B9U5G2-F1
#
_entry.id   AF-A0A3B9U5G2-F1
#
_cell.length_a   1.000
_cell.length_b   1.000
_cell.length_c   1.000
_cell.angle_alpha   90.00
_cell.angle_beta   90.00
_cell.angle_gamma   90.00
#
_symmetry.space_group_name_H-M   'P 1'
#
loop_
_entity.id
_entity.type
_entity.pdbx_description
1 polymer ?
#
loop_
_entity_poly.entity_id
_entity_poly.type
_entity_poly.pdbx_seq_one_letter_code
_entity_poly.pdbx_strand_id
1 'polypeptide(L)'
;MNLLNKIAVSISTVALVATVFIAPSTALGATAGGVYSTPDGTVWFVTKDMQKRPFTSAGAFLSYGFLNFSQVQPADASVTALPTGSFIAPADGKIFCATETKGSDVAGECALITGSQKASFTSAAVFAAQGHSFERAMYGDSSFLSKTSNIDNGSAAHLPGVLVNNGGTVQMVVSGGLWGIPSIEVFNSWGYSFADVVPANSGDTAKAQVGVIPARMAGE
;
A
#
# COMPACT_ATOMS: atom_id res chain seq x y z
N MET A 1 -2.04 72.27 52.67
CA MET A 1 -1.62 70.89 53.00
C MET A 1 -2.63 69.95 52.34
N ASN A 2 -2.14 69.03 51.51
CA ASN A 2 -2.83 67.98 50.72
C ASN A 2 -3.71 68.43 49.53
N LEU A 3 -3.41 68.11 48.27
CA LEU A 3 -3.05 66.86 47.53
C LEU A 3 -4.28 66.21 46.85
N LEU A 4 -4.11 66.00 45.53
CA LEU A 4 -4.72 64.97 44.66
C LEU A 4 -6.09 65.25 44.01
N ASN A 5 -6.05 65.87 42.82
CA ASN A 5 -7.06 65.66 41.77
C ASN A 5 -6.76 64.32 41.05
N LYS A 6 -7.70 63.37 41.11
CA LYS A 6 -7.65 62.11 40.36
C LYS A 6 -8.23 62.32 38.96
N ILE A 7 -7.41 62.10 37.93
CA ILE A 7 -7.85 62.02 36.53
C ILE A 7 -8.28 60.57 36.28
N ALA A 8 -9.57 60.35 36.00
CA ALA A 8 -10.08 59.08 35.51
C ALA A 8 -9.92 59.03 34.00
N VAL A 9 -8.97 58.21 33.51
CA VAL A 9 -8.85 57.88 32.09
C VAL A 9 -9.82 56.74 31.81
N SER A 10 -10.82 57.00 30.97
CA SER A 10 -11.71 55.97 30.44
C SER A 10 -11.04 55.33 29.22
N ILE A 11 -10.79 54.02 29.29
CA ILE A 11 -10.32 53.23 28.15
C ILE A 11 -11.54 52.52 27.59
N SER A 12 -12.05 52.99 26.44
CA SER A 12 -13.06 52.26 25.68
C SER A 12 -12.37 51.14 24.91
N THR A 13 -12.53 49.90 25.38
CA THR A 13 -12.17 48.70 24.63
C THR A 13 -13.25 48.41 23.59
N VAL A 14 -12.95 48.70 22.32
CA VAL A 14 -13.74 48.23 21.18
C VAL A 14 -13.42 46.75 20.96
N ALA A 15 -14.35 45.87 21.31
CA ALA A 15 -14.25 44.45 21.01
C ALA A 15 -14.54 44.22 19.52
N LEU A 16 -13.52 43.83 18.76
CA LEU A 16 -13.68 43.39 17.37
C LEU A 16 -14.22 41.94 17.39
N VAL A 17 -15.51 41.77 17.12
CA VAL A 17 -16.10 40.43 16.93
C VAL A 17 -15.66 39.92 15.56
N ALA A 18 -14.63 39.07 15.53
CA ALA A 18 -14.23 38.35 14.33
C ALA A 18 -15.23 37.22 14.07
N THR A 19 -16.18 37.43 13.15
CA THR A 19 -16.99 36.35 12.57
C THR A 19 -16.10 35.46 11.73
N VAL A 20 -15.73 34.31 12.27
CA VAL A 20 -15.10 33.22 11.50
C VAL A 20 -16.18 32.66 10.57
N PHE A 21 -16.07 32.97 9.27
CA PHE A 21 -16.81 32.23 8.25
C PHE A 21 -16.24 30.81 8.18
N ILE A 22 -16.90 29.87 8.85
CA ILE A 22 -16.66 28.44 8.62
C ILE A 22 -17.30 28.13 7.27
N ALA A 23 -16.49 28.11 6.21
CA ALA A 23 -16.94 27.54 4.95
C ALA A 23 -17.38 26.09 5.20
N PRO A 24 -18.54 25.64 4.69
CA PRO A 24 -18.90 24.24 4.78
C PRO A 24 -17.85 23.45 4.00
N SER A 25 -16.99 22.69 4.71
CA SER A 25 -16.20 21.66 4.06
C SER A 25 -17.20 20.69 3.46
N THR A 26 -17.29 20.61 2.15
CA THR A 26 -18.07 19.56 1.49
C THR A 26 -17.44 18.23 1.91
N ALA A 27 -18.11 17.53 2.82
CA ALA A 27 -17.75 16.18 3.20
C ALA A 27 -17.76 15.33 1.93
N LEU A 28 -16.57 14.97 1.45
CA LEU A 28 -16.45 13.99 0.37
C LEU A 28 -16.77 12.64 0.99
N GLY A 29 -18.02 12.21 0.82
CA GLY A 29 -18.48 10.92 1.33
C GLY A 29 -17.56 9.78 0.92
N ALA A 30 -17.58 8.70 1.70
CA ALA A 30 -16.76 7.53 1.45
C ALA A 30 -16.97 7.01 0.02
N THR A 31 -15.87 6.84 -0.71
CA THR A 31 -15.88 6.31 -2.07
C THR A 31 -15.00 5.06 -2.15
N ALA A 32 -15.43 4.06 -2.92
CA ALA A 32 -14.57 2.93 -3.26
C ALA A 32 -13.27 3.44 -3.91
N GLY A 33 -12.13 2.89 -3.48
CA GLY A 33 -10.80 3.33 -3.87
C GLY A 33 -10.29 4.55 -3.13
N GLY A 34 -11.11 5.18 -2.28
CA GLY A 34 -10.70 6.29 -1.44
C GLY A 34 -9.72 5.85 -0.36
N VAL A 35 -8.74 6.71 -0.08
CA VAL A 35 -7.75 6.52 0.97
C VAL A 35 -7.95 7.59 2.04
N TYR A 36 -8.10 7.18 3.29
CA TYR A 36 -8.43 8.08 4.38
C TYR A 36 -7.54 7.86 5.61
N SER A 37 -7.34 8.89 6.43
CA SER A 37 -6.65 8.79 7.71
C SER A 37 -7.54 9.17 8.89
N THR A 38 -7.37 8.47 10.01
CA THR A 38 -7.99 8.82 11.30
C THR A 38 -6.99 9.56 12.20
N PRO A 39 -7.44 10.30 13.24
CA PRO A 39 -6.54 11.10 14.10
C PRO A 39 -5.47 10.30 14.85
N ASP A 40 -5.65 8.98 14.99
CA ASP A 40 -4.66 8.03 15.53
C ASP A 40 -3.52 7.71 14.54
N GLY A 41 -3.59 8.23 13.32
CA GLY A 41 -2.59 8.01 12.26
C GLY A 41 -2.85 6.80 11.37
N THR A 42 -3.90 6.01 11.63
CA THR A 42 -4.21 4.83 10.81
C THR A 42 -4.65 5.25 9.40
N VAL A 43 -4.04 4.67 8.37
CA VAL A 43 -4.42 4.85 6.96
C VAL A 43 -5.33 3.71 6.53
N TRP A 44 -6.48 4.06 5.98
CA TRP A 44 -7.55 3.18 5.55
C TRP A 44 -7.75 3.25 4.04
N PHE A 45 -8.00 2.11 3.41
CA PHE A 45 -8.50 2.04 2.04
C PHE A 45 -9.95 1.56 2.06
N VAL A 46 -10.81 2.23 1.30
CA VAL A 46 -12.21 1.82 1.12
C VAL A 46 -12.30 0.89 -0.08
N THR A 47 -12.64 -0.36 0.19
CA THR A 47 -12.80 -1.40 -0.84
C THR A 47 -14.08 -1.19 -1.65
N LYS A 48 -14.18 -1.87 -2.80
CA LYS A 48 -15.39 -1.85 -3.65
C LYS A 48 -16.64 -2.35 -2.94
N ASP A 49 -16.49 -3.20 -1.92
CA ASP A 49 -17.57 -3.70 -1.07
C ASP A 49 -17.93 -2.72 0.07
N MET A 50 -17.42 -1.49 0.01
CA MET A 50 -17.64 -0.42 1.00
C MET A 50 -17.22 -0.80 2.42
N GLN A 51 -16.14 -1.59 2.55
CA GLN A 51 -15.44 -1.79 3.81
C GLN A 51 -14.19 -0.93 3.87
N LYS A 52 -13.91 -0.34 5.03
CA LYS A 52 -12.60 0.27 5.30
C LYS A 52 -11.64 -0.80 5.80
N ARG A 53 -10.46 -0.87 5.21
CA ARG A 53 -9.41 -1.81 5.61
C ARG A 53 -8.14 -1.05 5.97
N PRO A 54 -7.50 -1.34 7.11
CA PRO A 54 -6.30 -0.61 7.53
C PRO A 54 -5.03 -1.17 6.90
N PHE A 55 -4.08 -0.30 6.59
CA PHE A 55 -2.68 -0.68 6.39
C PHE A 55 -1.93 -0.70 7.72
N THR A 56 -1.02 -1.66 7.89
CA THR A 56 -0.18 -1.78 9.09
C THR A 56 1.10 -0.95 9.02
N SER A 57 1.47 -0.45 7.83
CA SER A 57 2.70 0.31 7.63
C SER A 57 2.68 1.12 6.33
N ALA A 58 3.55 2.14 6.26
CA ALA A 58 3.79 2.91 5.04
C ALA A 58 4.30 2.03 3.89
N GLY A 59 5.16 1.04 4.18
CA GLY A 59 5.62 0.09 3.16
C GLY A 59 4.49 -0.74 2.58
N ALA A 60 3.57 -1.23 3.42
CA ALA A 60 2.40 -1.97 2.94
C ALA A 60 1.52 -1.09 2.03
N PHE A 61 1.28 0.16 2.43
CA PHE A 61 0.53 1.14 1.64
C PHE A 61 1.18 1.43 0.28
N LEU A 62 2.48 1.75 0.27
CA LEU A 62 3.22 2.12 -0.95
C LEU A 62 3.51 0.92 -1.86
N SER A 63 3.44 -0.32 -1.35
CA SER A 63 3.70 -1.54 -2.13
C SER A 63 2.81 -1.69 -3.36
N TYR A 64 1.61 -1.10 -3.34
CA TYR A 64 0.64 -1.15 -4.44
C TYR A 64 0.96 -0.21 -5.61
N GLY A 65 1.86 0.76 -5.44
CA GLY A 65 2.35 1.67 -6.51
C GLY A 65 1.34 2.70 -7.04
N PHE A 66 0.05 2.38 -7.10
CA PHE A 66 -1.03 3.33 -7.44
C PHE A 66 -1.49 4.15 -6.23
N LEU A 67 -1.03 3.76 -5.04
CA LEU A 67 -1.28 4.43 -3.76
C LEU A 67 -0.14 5.37 -3.41
N ASN A 68 -0.47 6.57 -2.94
CA ASN A 68 0.50 7.53 -2.42
C ASN A 68 -0.12 8.44 -1.36
N PHE A 69 0.71 9.05 -0.52
CA PHE A 69 0.23 9.83 0.62
C PHE A 69 -0.52 11.11 0.22
N SER A 70 -0.35 11.63 -1.00
CA SER A 70 -1.11 12.80 -1.47
C SER A 70 -2.60 12.50 -1.71
N GLN A 71 -2.96 11.22 -1.87
CA GLN A 71 -4.35 10.79 -2.01
C GLN A 71 -5.08 10.71 -0.66
N VAL A 72 -4.34 10.65 0.45
CA VAL A 72 -4.91 10.42 1.79
C VAL A 72 -5.69 11.65 2.25
N GLN A 73 -6.96 11.47 2.54
CA GLN A 73 -7.84 12.52 3.06
C GLN A 73 -8.21 12.25 4.53
N PRO A 74 -8.54 13.26 5.33
CA PRO A 74 -9.10 13.01 6.66
C PRO A 74 -10.40 12.20 6.56
N ALA A 75 -10.54 11.17 7.38
CA ALA A 75 -11.75 10.36 7.47
C ALA A 75 -12.89 11.18 8.11
N ASP A 76 -14.07 11.16 7.49
CA ASP A 76 -15.28 11.78 8.03
C ASP A 76 -16.23 10.75 8.67
N ALA A 77 -17.43 11.20 9.07
CA ALA A 77 -18.46 10.34 9.65
C ALA A 77 -18.89 9.19 8.71
N SER A 78 -18.88 9.41 7.40
CA SER A 78 -19.28 8.40 6.42
C SER A 78 -18.25 7.28 6.31
N VAL A 79 -16.95 7.62 6.33
CA VAL A 79 -15.85 6.64 6.31
C VAL A 79 -15.78 5.89 7.63
N THR A 80 -15.88 6.61 8.75
CA THR A 80 -15.77 6.00 10.08
C THR A 80 -16.90 5.02 10.38
N ALA A 81 -18.09 5.22 9.79
CA ALA A 81 -19.23 4.33 9.89
C ALA A 81 -19.13 3.04 9.04
N LEU A 82 -18.20 2.95 8.08
CA LEU A 82 -18.05 1.74 7.26
C LEU A 82 -17.61 0.54 8.12
N PRO A 83 -18.04 -0.69 7.77
CA PRO A 83 -17.51 -1.90 8.39
C PRO A 83 -15.99 -1.97 8.25
N THR A 84 -15.32 -2.31 9.35
CA THR A 84 -13.87 -2.56 9.36
C THR A 84 -13.58 -3.97 8.86
N GLY A 85 -12.85 -4.08 7.75
CA GLY A 85 -12.31 -5.36 7.26
C GLY A 85 -10.93 -5.68 7.83
N SER A 86 -10.37 -6.82 7.43
CA SER A 86 -9.02 -7.26 7.81
C SER A 86 -7.93 -6.31 7.30
N PHE A 87 -6.74 -6.39 7.91
CA PHE A 87 -5.55 -5.69 7.40
C PHE A 87 -5.31 -5.97 5.92
N ILE A 88 -4.81 -4.97 5.21
CA ILE A 88 -4.35 -5.12 3.83
C ILE A 88 -2.91 -5.65 3.87
N ALA A 89 -2.68 -6.83 3.30
CA ALA A 89 -1.33 -7.35 3.10
C ALA A 89 -0.55 -6.41 2.16
N PRO A 90 0.78 -6.31 2.24
CA PRO A 90 1.55 -5.71 1.15
C PRO A 90 1.22 -6.43 -0.17
N ALA A 91 1.37 -5.75 -1.29
CA ALA A 91 1.01 -6.29 -2.59
C ALA A 91 1.80 -7.57 -2.93
N ASP A 92 1.11 -8.57 -3.46
CA ASP A 92 1.73 -9.78 -3.99
C ASP A 92 2.77 -9.42 -5.08
N GLY A 93 3.85 -10.19 -5.15
CA GLY A 93 4.98 -9.95 -6.06
C GLY A 93 6.05 -9.01 -5.49
N LYS A 94 5.80 -8.36 -4.35
CA LYS A 94 6.76 -7.42 -3.73
C LYS A 94 7.70 -8.13 -2.77
N ILE A 95 8.94 -7.65 -2.74
CA ILE A 95 9.89 -7.97 -1.68
C ILE A 95 9.56 -7.10 -0.49
N PHE A 96 9.28 -7.73 0.65
CA PHE A 96 8.91 -7.04 1.87
C PHE A 96 9.78 -7.51 3.03
N CYS A 97 10.41 -6.55 3.71
CA CYS A 97 11.31 -6.80 4.81
C CYS A 97 10.70 -6.31 6.12
N ALA A 98 10.71 -7.17 7.13
CA ALA A 98 10.20 -6.80 8.44
C ALA A 98 11.12 -5.79 9.12
N THR A 99 10.54 -4.74 9.70
CA THR A 99 11.29 -3.74 10.47
C THR A 99 11.56 -4.19 11.91
N GLU A 100 10.78 -5.14 12.42
CA GLU A 100 10.82 -5.58 13.82
C GLU A 100 10.57 -7.10 13.91
N THR A 101 11.00 -7.71 15.02
CA THR A 101 10.64 -9.10 15.35
C THR A 101 9.33 -9.10 16.11
N LYS A 102 8.25 -9.55 15.45
CA LYS A 102 6.88 -9.53 15.99
C LYS A 102 6.05 -10.59 15.29
N GLY A 103 5.26 -11.37 16.03
CA GLY A 103 4.41 -12.41 15.42
C GLY A 103 5.23 -13.34 14.53
N SER A 104 4.89 -13.41 13.23
CA SER A 104 5.64 -14.19 12.23
C SER A 104 6.83 -13.45 11.59
N ASP A 105 7.08 -12.19 11.94
CA ASP A 105 8.19 -11.39 11.44
C ASP A 105 9.47 -11.60 12.27
N VAL A 106 10.62 -11.54 11.60
CA VAL A 106 11.95 -11.42 12.19
C VAL A 106 12.59 -10.16 11.61
N ALA A 107 13.10 -9.25 12.45
CA ALA A 107 13.66 -7.99 12.00
C ALA A 107 14.76 -8.19 10.93
N GLY A 108 14.63 -7.51 9.80
CA GLY A 108 15.54 -7.61 8.65
C GLY A 108 15.31 -8.82 7.74
N GLU A 109 14.42 -9.76 8.09
CA GLU A 109 14.04 -10.85 7.19
C GLU A 109 13.21 -10.28 6.03
N CYS A 110 13.66 -10.54 4.80
CA CYS A 110 12.95 -10.18 3.58
C CYS A 110 12.31 -11.41 2.95
N ALA A 111 11.05 -11.29 2.57
CA ALA A 111 10.29 -12.34 1.91
C ALA A 111 9.61 -11.80 0.64
N LEU A 112 9.30 -12.69 -0.30
CA LEU A 112 8.36 -12.41 -1.35
C LEU A 112 6.94 -12.51 -0.77
N ILE A 113 6.12 -11.50 -1.01
CA ILE A 113 4.69 -11.58 -0.71
C ILE A 113 3.98 -12.29 -1.86
N THR A 114 3.23 -13.35 -1.55
CA THR A 114 2.53 -14.16 -2.54
C THR A 114 1.30 -14.82 -1.93
N GLY A 115 0.14 -14.66 -2.57
CA GLY A 115 -1.13 -15.14 -2.05
C GLY A 115 -1.45 -14.59 -0.65
N SER A 116 -1.06 -13.33 -0.36
CA SER A 116 -1.14 -12.73 0.98
C SER A 116 -0.37 -13.49 2.07
N GLN A 117 0.73 -14.17 1.71
CA GLN A 117 1.63 -14.89 2.62
C GLN A 117 3.08 -14.50 2.35
N LYS A 118 3.99 -14.90 3.25
CA LYS A 118 5.43 -14.63 3.14
C LYS A 118 6.20 -15.88 2.70
N ALA A 119 6.84 -15.82 1.54
CA ALA A 119 7.76 -16.84 1.06
C ALA A 119 9.20 -16.34 1.22
N SER A 120 9.91 -16.84 2.23
CA SER A 120 11.29 -16.41 2.51
C SER A 120 12.27 -17.07 1.54
N PHE A 121 13.33 -16.34 1.16
CA PHE A 121 14.42 -16.89 0.36
C PHE A 121 15.43 -17.59 1.28
N THR A 122 15.91 -18.77 0.91
CA THR A 122 16.91 -19.48 1.74
C THR A 122 18.30 -18.88 1.68
N SER A 123 18.59 -18.05 0.67
CA SER A 123 19.85 -17.31 0.55
C SER A 123 19.73 -16.11 -0.39
N ALA A 124 20.67 -15.16 -0.26
CA ALA A 124 20.82 -14.05 -1.20
C ALA A 124 21.15 -14.53 -2.63
N ALA A 125 21.82 -15.68 -2.78
CA ALA A 125 22.09 -16.27 -4.09
C ALA A 125 20.81 -16.75 -4.78
N VAL A 126 19.89 -17.39 -4.04
CA VAL A 126 18.58 -17.80 -4.58
C VAL A 126 17.73 -16.58 -4.93
N PHE A 127 17.73 -15.55 -4.07
CA PHE A 127 17.06 -14.28 -4.33
C PHE A 127 17.54 -13.60 -5.63
N ALA A 128 18.86 -13.48 -5.81
CA ALA A 128 19.44 -12.88 -7.00
C ALA A 128 19.25 -13.75 -8.26
N ALA A 129 19.28 -15.08 -8.11
CA ALA A 129 19.04 -16.01 -9.22
C ALA A 129 17.59 -15.94 -9.77
N GLN A 130 16.61 -15.62 -8.92
CA GLN A 130 15.23 -15.27 -9.31
C GLN A 130 15.12 -13.82 -9.86
N GLY A 131 16.25 -13.12 -10.09
CA GLY A 131 16.25 -11.77 -10.63
C GLY A 131 15.75 -10.67 -9.69
N HIS A 132 15.54 -10.96 -8.41
CA HIS A 132 15.12 -9.96 -7.44
C HIS A 132 16.27 -9.04 -7.01
N SER A 133 15.92 -7.84 -6.50
CA SER A 133 16.87 -6.85 -5.97
C SER A 133 16.34 -6.26 -4.66
N PHE A 134 17.23 -6.10 -3.67
CA PHE A 134 16.88 -5.45 -2.39
C PHE A 134 16.62 -3.95 -2.53
N GLU A 135 17.05 -3.33 -3.63
CA GLU A 135 16.73 -1.92 -3.93
C GLU A 135 15.21 -1.69 -4.09
N ARG A 136 14.46 -2.76 -4.35
CA ARG A 136 13.00 -2.74 -4.53
C ARG A 136 12.23 -3.21 -3.29
N ALA A 137 12.95 -3.49 -2.20
CA ALA A 137 12.33 -3.94 -0.97
C ALA A 137 11.50 -2.82 -0.33
N MET A 138 10.30 -3.20 0.10
CA MET A 138 9.46 -2.38 0.97
C MET A 138 9.67 -2.83 2.42
N TYR A 139 9.41 -1.95 3.38
CA TYR A 139 9.69 -2.20 4.79
C TYR A 139 8.47 -1.89 5.65
N GLY A 140 8.17 -2.75 6.62
CA GLY A 140 7.12 -2.48 7.61
C GLY A 140 6.69 -3.71 8.41
N ASP A 141 5.51 -3.62 9.02
CA ASP A 141 4.89 -4.70 9.79
C ASP A 141 4.10 -5.64 8.87
N SER A 142 4.56 -6.90 8.76
CA SER A 142 3.88 -8.02 8.11
C SER A 142 3.64 -9.19 9.07
N SER A 143 3.64 -8.94 10.38
CA SER A 143 3.59 -9.94 11.45
C SER A 143 2.28 -10.73 11.49
N PHE A 144 1.23 -10.17 10.87
CA PHE A 144 -0.09 -10.78 10.74
C PHE A 144 -0.21 -11.74 9.55
N LEU A 145 0.77 -11.80 8.65
CA LEU A 145 0.78 -12.74 7.53
C LEU A 145 1.36 -14.08 7.95
N SER A 146 0.76 -15.18 7.48
CA SER A 146 1.38 -16.50 7.61
C SER A 146 2.62 -16.62 6.72
N LYS A 147 3.55 -17.48 7.11
CA LYS A 147 4.63 -17.93 6.23
C LYS A 147 4.12 -19.08 5.36
N THR A 148 4.56 -19.12 4.11
CA THR A 148 4.40 -20.26 3.19
C THR A 148 5.76 -20.94 2.97
N SER A 149 5.81 -21.92 2.08
CA SER A 149 7.06 -22.59 1.70
C SER A 149 8.13 -21.59 1.28
N ASN A 150 9.37 -21.87 1.70
CA ASN A 150 10.53 -21.06 1.31
C ASN A 150 10.81 -21.19 -0.19
N ILE A 151 11.43 -20.16 -0.76
CA ILE A 151 12.03 -20.18 -2.08
C ILE A 151 13.49 -20.60 -1.91
N ASP A 152 13.78 -21.82 -2.31
CA ASP A 152 15.10 -22.46 -2.12
C ASP A 152 15.83 -22.78 -3.42
N ASN A 153 15.16 -22.59 -4.56
CA ASN A 153 15.69 -22.86 -5.89
C ASN A 153 15.59 -21.60 -6.75
N GLY A 154 16.77 -21.09 -7.17
CA GLY A 154 16.88 -19.90 -8.01
C GLY A 154 16.35 -20.05 -9.44
N SER A 155 16.11 -21.28 -9.89
CA SER A 155 15.60 -21.61 -11.23
C SER A 155 14.19 -22.18 -11.22
N ALA A 156 13.55 -22.29 -10.04
CA ALA A 156 12.15 -22.65 -9.97
C ALA A 156 11.29 -21.53 -10.59
N ALA A 157 10.12 -21.88 -11.13
CA ALA A 157 9.16 -20.89 -11.57
C ALA A 157 8.89 -19.87 -10.45
N HIS A 158 8.75 -18.59 -10.82
CA HIS A 158 8.43 -17.56 -9.85
C HIS A 158 7.05 -17.85 -9.22
N LEU A 159 6.87 -17.38 -7.98
CA LEU A 159 5.60 -17.54 -7.28
C LEU A 159 4.55 -16.53 -7.77
N PRO A 160 3.24 -16.80 -7.55
CA PRO A 160 2.17 -15.89 -7.94
C PRO A 160 2.37 -14.45 -7.45
N GLY A 161 2.01 -13.49 -8.29
CA GLY A 161 2.18 -12.05 -8.06
C GLY A 161 3.44 -11.46 -8.70
N VAL A 162 4.46 -12.28 -8.98
CA VAL A 162 5.69 -11.79 -9.62
C VAL A 162 5.42 -11.38 -11.08
N LEU A 163 5.90 -10.21 -11.45
CA LEU A 163 5.90 -9.73 -12.83
C LEU A 163 7.16 -10.24 -13.55
N VAL A 164 6.99 -10.93 -14.67
CA VAL A 164 8.06 -11.50 -15.46
C VAL A 164 8.11 -10.90 -16.87
N ASN A 165 9.30 -10.71 -17.41
CA ASN A 165 9.53 -10.41 -18.82
C ASN A 165 9.80 -11.71 -19.57
N ASN A 166 8.81 -12.19 -20.32
CA ASN A 166 8.87 -13.39 -21.12
C ASN A 166 9.03 -13.02 -22.61
N GLY A 167 10.28 -12.99 -23.07
CA GLY A 167 10.59 -12.73 -24.48
C GLY A 167 10.10 -11.36 -24.99
N GLY A 168 10.07 -10.34 -24.13
CA GLY A 168 9.58 -9.00 -24.44
C GLY A 168 8.12 -8.75 -24.02
N THR A 169 7.39 -9.78 -23.58
CA THR A 169 6.02 -9.64 -23.06
C THR A 169 6.05 -9.63 -21.54
N VAL A 170 5.50 -8.58 -20.92
CA VAL A 170 5.32 -8.55 -19.46
C VAL A 170 4.06 -9.32 -19.08
N GLN A 171 4.22 -10.28 -18.16
CA GLN A 171 3.16 -11.14 -17.66
C GLN A 171 3.25 -11.21 -16.14
N MET A 172 2.12 -11.45 -15.47
CA MET A 172 2.10 -11.76 -14.04
C MET A 172 1.97 -13.27 -13.86
N VAL A 173 2.77 -13.84 -12.97
CA VAL A 173 2.58 -15.23 -12.57
C VAL A 173 1.33 -15.33 -11.70
N VAL A 174 0.46 -16.28 -12.03
CA VAL A 174 -0.75 -16.59 -11.27
C VAL A 174 -0.79 -18.07 -10.90
N SER A 175 -1.70 -18.43 -10.01
CA SER A 175 -1.95 -19.86 -9.74
C SER A 175 -2.41 -20.54 -11.03
N GLY A 176 -1.61 -21.50 -11.51
CA GLY A 176 -1.92 -22.30 -12.71
C GLY A 176 -1.44 -21.74 -14.05
N GLY A 177 -0.79 -20.57 -14.11
CA GLY A 177 -0.31 -20.04 -15.39
C GLY A 177 0.25 -18.61 -15.34
N LEU A 178 0.13 -17.93 -16.48
CA LEU A 178 0.52 -16.53 -16.65
C LEU A 178 -0.71 -15.70 -17.06
N TRP A 179 -0.82 -14.49 -16.52
CA TRP A 179 -1.74 -13.48 -17.03
C TRP A 179 -0.97 -12.42 -17.80
N GLY A 180 -1.35 -12.20 -19.05
CA GLY A 180 -0.75 -11.16 -19.88
C GLY A 180 -1.20 -9.77 -19.46
N ILE A 181 -0.32 -8.78 -19.59
CA ILE A 181 -0.68 -7.37 -19.40
C ILE A 181 -0.89 -6.75 -20.78
N PRO A 182 -2.15 -6.46 -21.18
CA PRO A 182 -2.48 -6.19 -22.57
C PRO A 182 -2.01 -4.82 -23.07
N SER A 183 -1.71 -3.88 -22.18
CA SER A 183 -1.22 -2.55 -22.55
C SER A 183 -0.49 -1.85 -21.41
N ILE A 184 0.22 -0.77 -21.74
CA ILE A 184 0.93 0.07 -20.75
C ILE A 184 -0.06 0.82 -19.85
N GLU A 185 -1.26 1.15 -20.34
CA GLU A 185 -2.32 1.77 -19.55
C GLU A 185 -2.81 0.81 -18.45
N VAL A 186 -2.99 -0.47 -18.78
CA VAL A 186 -3.33 -1.48 -17.77
C VAL A 186 -2.19 -1.64 -16.77
N PHE A 187 -0.94 -1.76 -17.25
CA PHE A 187 0.25 -1.84 -16.39
C PHE A 187 0.31 -0.69 -15.37
N ASN A 188 0.18 0.54 -15.85
CA ASN A 188 0.21 1.74 -15.01
C ASN A 188 -1.01 1.85 -14.10
N SER A 189 -2.19 1.38 -14.54
CA SER A 189 -3.41 1.40 -13.71
C SER A 189 -3.25 0.59 -12.44
N TRP A 190 -2.45 -0.48 -12.46
CA TRP A 190 -2.13 -1.28 -11.28
C TRP A 190 -0.91 -0.79 -10.49
N GLY A 191 -0.34 0.37 -10.87
CA GLY A 191 0.85 0.89 -10.21
C GLY A 191 2.09 0.03 -10.41
N TYR A 192 2.08 -0.87 -11.40
CA TYR A 192 3.24 -1.69 -11.70
C TYR A 192 4.38 -0.82 -12.25
N SER A 193 5.61 -1.31 -12.03
CA SER A 193 6.84 -0.64 -12.46
C SER A 193 7.72 -1.62 -13.22
N PHE A 194 8.34 -1.19 -14.32
CA PHE A 194 9.30 -2.03 -15.05
C PHE A 194 10.52 -2.37 -14.19
N ALA A 195 10.84 -1.55 -13.18
CA ALA A 195 11.86 -1.91 -12.19
C ALA A 195 11.49 -3.20 -11.46
N ASP A 196 10.19 -3.49 -11.30
CA ASP A 196 9.73 -4.67 -10.59
C ASP A 196 9.74 -5.96 -11.40
N VAL A 197 9.85 -5.84 -12.72
CA VAL A 197 9.78 -6.96 -13.66
C VAL A 197 11.11 -7.71 -13.66
N VAL A 198 11.05 -9.01 -13.39
CA VAL A 198 12.22 -9.90 -13.43
C VAL A 198 12.28 -10.67 -14.75
N PRO A 199 13.45 -11.14 -15.20
CA PRO A 199 13.53 -12.03 -16.37
C PRO A 199 12.76 -13.33 -16.12
N ALA A 200 11.94 -13.78 -17.08
CA ALA A 200 11.32 -15.10 -17.00
C ALA A 200 12.39 -16.20 -17.07
N ASN A 201 12.22 -17.25 -16.27
CA ASN A 201 13.06 -18.45 -16.31
C ASN A 201 12.35 -19.63 -17.00
N SER A 202 13.03 -20.78 -17.13
CA SER A 202 12.47 -21.96 -17.80
C SER A 202 11.22 -22.52 -17.12
N GLY A 203 11.07 -22.31 -15.80
CA GLY A 203 9.86 -22.68 -15.07
C GLY A 203 8.67 -21.78 -15.39
N ASP A 204 8.90 -20.50 -15.68
CA ASP A 204 7.84 -19.57 -16.10
C ASP A 204 7.46 -19.80 -17.55
N THR A 205 8.45 -19.94 -18.45
CA THR A 205 8.18 -20.10 -19.89
C THR A 205 7.50 -21.43 -20.23
N ALA A 206 7.57 -22.42 -19.34
CA ALA A 206 6.79 -23.65 -19.43
C ALA A 206 5.29 -23.46 -19.11
N LYS A 207 4.89 -22.33 -18.53
CA LYS A 207 3.48 -22.04 -18.20
C LYS A 207 2.73 -21.50 -19.41
N ALA A 208 1.47 -21.91 -19.54
CA ALA A 208 0.56 -21.30 -20.50
C ALA A 208 0.07 -19.92 -20.01
N GLN A 209 -0.19 -19.02 -20.95
CA GLN A 209 -1.01 -17.84 -20.67
C GLN A 209 -2.46 -18.27 -20.52
N VAL A 210 -3.05 -18.03 -19.34
CA VAL A 210 -4.40 -18.48 -18.97
C VAL A 210 -5.39 -17.32 -18.84
N GLY A 211 -4.94 -16.08 -19.04
CA GLY A 211 -5.78 -14.90 -18.94
C GLY A 211 -5.03 -13.61 -19.27
N VAL A 212 -5.73 -12.49 -19.07
CA VAL A 212 -5.18 -11.14 -19.17
C VAL A 212 -5.63 -10.34 -17.96
N ILE A 213 -4.77 -9.44 -17.49
CA ILE A 213 -5.10 -8.51 -16.41
C ILE A 213 -6.02 -7.42 -16.99
N PRO A 214 -7.22 -7.16 -16.42
CA PRO A 214 -8.05 -6.03 -16.81
C PRO A 214 -7.49 -4.72 -16.25
N ALA A 215 -7.98 -3.56 -16.71
CA ALA A 215 -7.65 -2.28 -16.05
C ALA A 215 -8.16 -2.27 -14.59
N ARG A 216 -7.37 -1.69 -13.67
CA ARG A 216 -7.73 -1.58 -12.25
C ARG A 216 -9.03 -0.77 -12.09
N MET A 217 -9.96 -1.27 -11.29
CA MET A 217 -11.15 -0.51 -10.88
C MET A 217 -10.99 0.12 -9.49
N ALA A 218 -11.84 1.09 -9.17
CA ALA A 218 -11.83 1.73 -7.86
C ALA A 218 -12.20 0.74 -6.75
N GLY A 219 -11.39 0.69 -5.69
CA GLY A 219 -11.61 -0.17 -4.53
C GLY A 219 -11.10 -1.60 -4.67
N GLU A 220 -10.29 -1.87 -5.71
CA GLU A 220 -9.53 -3.12 -5.90
C GLU A 220 -8.11 -3.04 -5.30
#